data_AF-A0AAE0C2F7-F1
#
_entry.id   AF-A0AAE0C2F7-F1
#
_cell.length_a   1.000
_cell.length_b   1.000
_cell.length_c   1.000
_cell.angle_alpha   90.00
_cell.angle_beta   90.00
_cell.angle_gamma   90.00
#
_symmetry.space_group_name_H-M   'P 1'
#
loop_
_entity.id
_entity.type
_entity.pdbx_description
1 polymer ?
#
loop_
_entity_poly.entity_id
_entity_poly.type
_entity_poly.pdbx_seq_one_letter_code
_entity_poly.pdbx_strand_id
1 'polypeptide(L)'
;MTLFIIYQPEPPLPVLLDVASITADRILLLDSFFSVVIFHGQTVASWRKAEYHKQEEHAAFAQLLNGPQQDAASIVKDRFPVPRLVDCDQRGSQARFLLTKLNPSATYNSNAPTGTDIIYTDDVSLQVFMDHLKKLAVQD
;
A
#
# COMPACT_ATOMS: atom_id res chain seq x y z
N MET A 1 13.27 -9.64 -0.86
CA MET A 1 12.87 -8.78 0.27
C MET A 1 11.64 -8.03 -0.18
N THR A 2 10.48 -8.22 0.45
CA THR A 2 9.26 -7.47 0.12
C THR A 2 9.47 -6.02 0.53
N LEU A 3 9.36 -5.09 -0.42
CA LEU A 3 9.49 -3.66 -0.16
C LEU A 3 8.08 -3.06 -0.09
N PHE A 4 7.76 -2.39 1.00
CA PHE A 4 6.50 -1.65 1.15
C PHE A 4 6.81 -0.24 1.63
N ILE A 5 6.73 0.72 0.71
CA ILE A 5 7.16 2.11 0.91
C ILE A 5 5.97 3.04 0.83
N ILE A 6 5.92 4.02 1.74
CA ILE A 6 5.06 5.20 1.65
C ILE A 6 5.83 6.34 1.00
N TYR A 7 5.22 6.97 0.00
CA TYR A 7 5.62 8.28 -0.51
C TYR A 7 4.69 9.35 0.04
N GLN A 8 5.31 10.36 0.63
CA GLN A 8 4.69 11.54 1.24
C GLN A 8 5.64 12.73 0.99
N PRO A 9 5.29 13.97 1.40
CA PRO A 9 6.20 15.10 1.25
C PRO A 9 7.55 14.93 1.98
N GLU A 10 7.58 14.07 3.01
CA GLU A 10 8.80 13.62 3.69
C GLU A 10 9.49 12.47 2.91
N PRO A 11 10.78 12.20 3.15
CA PRO A 11 11.48 11.09 2.50
C PRO A 11 10.70 9.76 2.58
N PRO A 12 10.75 8.92 1.52
CA PRO A 12 10.03 7.66 1.52
C PRO A 12 10.50 6.73 2.64
N LEU A 13 9.55 6.09 3.33
CA LEU A 13 9.83 5.24 4.50
C LEU A 13 9.24 3.84 4.32
N PRO A 14 9.96 2.78 4.73
CA PRO A 14 9.39 1.45 4.85
C PRO A 14 8.27 1.41 5.89
N VAL A 15 7.18 0.72 5.59
CA VAL A 15 6.06 0.55 6.51
C VAL A 15 5.60 -0.90 6.62
N LEU A 16 4.81 -1.18 7.67
CA LEU A 16 4.23 -2.50 7.88
C LEU A 16 3.27 -2.85 6.75
N LEU A 17 3.33 -4.11 6.31
CA LEU A 17 2.43 -4.69 5.31
C LEU A 17 1.05 -4.95 5.93
N ASP A 18 0.37 -3.86 6.26
CA ASP A 18 -0.82 -3.83 7.08
C ASP A 18 -1.85 -2.86 6.47
N VAL A 19 -3.13 -3.18 6.60
CA VAL A 19 -4.22 -2.31 6.15
C VAL A 19 -4.17 -0.91 6.79
N ALA A 20 -3.65 -0.80 8.02
CA ALA A 20 -3.48 0.48 8.70
C ALA A 20 -2.53 1.44 7.96
N SER A 21 -1.68 0.93 7.07
CA SER A 21 -0.79 1.74 6.22
C SER A 21 -1.52 2.39 5.04
N ILE A 22 -2.76 1.99 4.73
CA ILE A 22 -3.57 2.61 3.68
C ILE A 22 -4.24 3.87 4.23
N THR A 23 -3.85 5.02 3.66
CA THR A 23 -4.50 6.31 3.91
C THR A 23 -4.80 7.03 2.59
N ALA A 24 -5.74 7.97 2.62
CA ALA A 24 -6.21 8.67 1.42
C ALA A 24 -5.17 9.62 0.81
N ASP A 25 -4.22 10.10 1.61
CA ASP A 25 -3.25 11.15 1.30
C ASP A 25 -1.86 10.62 0.90
N ARG A 26 -1.68 9.29 0.83
CA ARG A 26 -0.37 8.67 0.58
C ARG A 26 -0.35 7.85 -0.70
N ILE A 27 0.86 7.60 -1.20
CA ILE A 27 1.11 6.64 -2.27
C ILE A 27 1.90 5.48 -1.68
N LEU A 28 1.53 4.26 -2.04
CA LEU A 28 2.19 3.03 -1.60
C LEU A 28 2.86 2.34 -2.79
N LEU A 29 4.07 1.86 -2.60
CA LEU A 29 4.76 0.95 -3.51
C LEU A 29 4.93 -0.40 -2.81
N LEU A 30 4.27 -1.43 -3.33
CA LEU A 30 4.44 -2.82 -2.89
C LEU A 30 5.24 -3.60 -3.94
N ASP A 31 6.31 -4.24 -3.49
CA ASP A 31 7.05 -5.23 -4.25
C ASP A 31 6.85 -6.62 -3.66
N SER A 32 6.14 -7.49 -4.38
CA SER A 32 5.87 -8.89 -4.02
C SER A 32 6.61 -9.91 -4.89
N PHE A 33 7.77 -9.52 -5.42
CA PHE A 33 8.59 -10.29 -6.37
C PHE A 33 7.95 -10.44 -7.76
N PHE A 34 6.80 -11.13 -7.87
CA PHE A 34 6.10 -11.37 -9.14
C PHE A 34 5.19 -10.22 -9.58
N SER A 35 4.89 -9.29 -8.68
CA SER A 35 4.14 -8.08 -8.99
C SER A 35 4.65 -6.88 -8.21
N VAL A 36 4.65 -5.73 -8.88
CA VAL A 36 4.95 -4.42 -8.31
C VAL A 36 3.67 -3.60 -8.39
N VAL A 37 3.17 -3.12 -7.26
CA VAL A 37 1.90 -2.38 -7.17
C VAL A 37 2.18 -0.97 -6.70
N ILE A 38 1.79 0.00 -7.51
CA ILE A 38 1.68 1.41 -7.13
C ILE A 38 0.22 1.67 -6.78
N PHE A 39 -0.02 2.12 -5.56
CA PHE A 39 -1.36 2.40 -5.05
C PHE A 39 -1.47 3.86 -4.63
N HIS A 40 -2.45 4.56 -5.20
CA HIS A 40 -2.73 5.96 -4.89
C HIS A 40 -3.93 6.06 -3.93
N GLY A 41 -3.74 6.68 -2.77
CA GLY A 41 -4.83 7.02 -1.87
C GLY A 41 -5.89 7.91 -2.53
N GLN A 42 -7.12 7.90 -2.01
CA GLN A 42 -8.27 8.58 -2.60
C GLN A 42 -8.03 10.08 -2.88
N THR A 43 -7.39 10.80 -1.96
CA THR A 43 -7.07 12.24 -2.09
C THR A 43 -6.03 12.45 -3.17
N VAL A 44 -4.95 11.66 -3.16
CA VAL A 44 -3.89 11.72 -4.19
C VAL A 44 -4.46 11.43 -5.58
N ALA A 45 -5.28 10.40 -5.71
CA ALA A 45 -5.95 10.05 -6.96
C ALA A 45 -6.87 11.20 -7.45
N SER A 46 -7.57 11.87 -6.53
CA SER A 46 -8.43 13.00 -6.86
C SER A 46 -7.62 14.21 -7.35
N TRP A 47 -6.51 14.53 -6.70
CA TRP A 47 -5.59 15.59 -7.14
C TRP A 47 -4.89 15.26 -8.46
N ARG A 48 -4.56 13.99 -8.71
CA ARG A 48 -4.03 13.52 -9.99
C ARG A 48 -5.06 13.73 -11.10
N LYS A 49 -6.33 13.39 -10.87
CA LYS A 49 -7.44 13.58 -11.83
C LYS A 49 -7.78 15.04 -12.08
N ALA A 50 -7.64 15.91 -11.07
CA ALA A 50 -7.79 17.35 -11.21
C ALA A 50 -6.60 18.02 -11.92
N GLU A 51 -5.60 17.24 -12.34
CA GLU A 51 -4.40 17.71 -13.05
C GLU A 51 -3.54 18.73 -12.28
N TYR A 52 -3.61 18.75 -10.95
CA TYR A 52 -2.80 19.66 -10.13
C TYR A 52 -1.30 19.48 -10.39
N HIS A 53 -0.85 18.26 -10.65
CA HIS A 53 0.55 17.96 -10.99
C HIS A 53 1.07 18.63 -12.27
N LYS A 54 0.21 19.21 -13.12
CA LYS A 54 0.60 19.97 -14.31
C LYS A 54 0.80 21.46 -14.03
N GLN A 55 0.36 21.95 -12.87
CA GLN A 55 0.48 23.35 -12.50
C GLN A 55 1.84 23.59 -11.86
N GLU A 56 2.55 24.64 -12.27
CA GLU A 56 3.90 24.95 -11.74
C GLU A 56 3.88 25.15 -10.22
N GLU A 57 2.80 25.71 -9.68
CA GLU A 57 2.59 25.91 -8.23
C GLU A 57 2.57 24.60 -7.43
N HIS A 58 2.35 23.47 -8.10
CA HIS A 58 2.25 22.13 -7.51
C HIS A 58 3.36 21.19 -7.99
N ALA A 59 4.54 21.73 -8.34
CA ALA A 59 5.69 20.94 -8.74
C ALA A 59 6.08 19.85 -7.72
N ALA A 60 5.91 20.12 -6.41
CA ALA A 60 6.15 19.13 -5.36
C ALA A 60 5.23 17.89 -5.48
N PHE A 61 3.97 18.08 -5.88
CA PHE A 61 3.03 16.99 -6.11
C PHE A 61 3.41 16.16 -7.34
N ALA A 62 3.91 16.81 -8.40
CA ALA A 62 4.44 16.10 -9.57
C ALA A 62 5.66 15.23 -9.20
N GLN A 63 6.56 15.74 -8.36
CA GLN A 63 7.70 14.97 -7.85
C GLN A 63 7.25 13.79 -7.00
N LEU A 64 6.26 13.99 -6.12
CA LEU A 64 5.67 12.94 -5.30
C LEU A 64 5.11 11.78 -6.14
N LEU A 65 4.44 12.09 -7.26
CA LEU A 65 3.91 11.07 -8.18
C LEU A 65 5.01 10.33 -8.96
N ASN A 66 6.15 10.97 -9.20
CA ASN A 66 7.24 10.42 -10.01
C ASN A 66 8.11 9.42 -9.24
N GLY A 67 8.36 9.66 -7.94
CA GLY A 67 9.13 8.76 -7.07
C GLY A 67 8.77 7.27 -7.18
N PRO A 68 7.51 6.86 -6.92
CA PRO A 68 7.10 5.45 -7.00
C PRO A 68 7.20 4.87 -8.42
N GLN A 69 7.04 5.70 -9.46
CA GLN A 69 7.16 5.27 -10.86
C GLN A 69 8.61 4.94 -11.22
N GLN A 70 9.57 5.76 -10.75
CA GLN A 70 11.00 5.52 -10.97
C GLN A 70 11.47 4.25 -10.27
N ASP A 71 11.08 4.09 -9.00
CA ASP A 71 11.46 2.91 -8.21
C ASP A 71 10.83 1.64 -8.78
N ALA A 72 9.55 1.68 -9.18
CA ALA A 72 8.90 0.56 -9.84
C ALA A 72 9.56 0.21 -11.18
N ALA A 73 9.91 1.20 -12.01
CA ALA A 73 10.57 0.97 -13.29
C ALA A 73 11.97 0.36 -13.11
N SER A 74 12.72 0.80 -12.10
CA SER A 74 14.00 0.22 -11.72
C SER A 74 13.86 -1.27 -11.35
N ILE A 75 12.90 -1.59 -10.48
CA ILE A 75 12.61 -2.97 -10.07
C ILE A 75 12.23 -3.86 -11.26
N VAL A 76 11.35 -3.36 -12.14
CA VAL A 76 10.87 -4.10 -13.32
C VAL A 76 12.01 -4.38 -14.30
N LYS A 77 12.92 -3.42 -14.49
CA LYS A 77 14.05 -3.53 -15.42
C LYS A 77 15.08 -4.57 -14.97
N ASP A 78 15.37 -4.63 -13.68
CA ASP A 78 16.47 -5.44 -13.15
C ASP A 78 16.04 -6.89 -12.81
N ARG A 79 14.75 -7.21 -12.85
CA ARG A 79 14.21 -8.48 -12.37
C ARG A 79 13.87 -9.47 -13.48
N PHE A 80 14.19 -10.74 -13.22
CA PHE A 80 13.76 -11.89 -14.02
C PHE A 80 13.12 -12.98 -13.13
N PRO A 81 11.91 -13.49 -13.47
CA PRO A 81 11.05 -13.07 -14.57
C PRO A 81 10.50 -11.65 -14.36
N VAL A 82 10.15 -10.97 -15.46
CA VAL A 82 9.64 -9.58 -15.42
C VAL A 82 8.37 -9.54 -14.58
N PRO A 83 8.32 -8.73 -13.51
CA PRO A 83 7.14 -8.65 -12.65
C PRO A 83 6.00 -7.92 -13.34
N ARG A 84 4.77 -8.27 -12.97
CA ARG A 84 3.58 -7.52 -13.41
C ARG A 84 3.52 -6.19 -12.66
N LEU A 85 3.60 -5.08 -13.39
CA LEU A 85 3.35 -3.74 -12.85
C LEU A 85 1.84 -3.45 -12.80
N VAL A 86 1.36 -2.96 -11.66
CA VAL A 86 -0.04 -2.58 -11.44
C VAL A 86 -0.07 -1.17 -10.84
N ASP A 87 -0.66 -0.21 -11.56
CA ASP A 87 -0.95 1.14 -11.06
C ASP A 87 -2.45 1.23 -10.78
N CYS A 88 -2.82 1.61 -9.55
CA CYS A 88 -4.21 1.61 -9.14
C CYS A 88 -4.54 2.72 -8.12
N ASP A 89 -5.80 3.15 -8.14
CA ASP A 89 -6.36 4.07 -7.14
C ASP A 89 -7.04 3.28 -6.02
N GLN A 90 -7.15 3.90 -4.85
CA GLN A 90 -8.05 3.47 -3.78
C GLN A 90 -9.47 3.30 -4.32
N ARG A 91 -10.14 2.19 -3.94
CA ARG A 91 -11.45 1.74 -4.47
C ARG A 91 -11.46 1.31 -5.96
N GLY A 92 -10.31 1.31 -6.64
CA GLY A 92 -10.17 0.73 -7.98
C GLY A 92 -10.25 -0.81 -7.96
N SER A 93 -10.68 -1.42 -9.06
CA SER A 93 -10.77 -2.89 -9.15
C SER A 93 -9.42 -3.60 -8.98
N GLN A 94 -8.34 -2.96 -9.45
CA GLN A 94 -6.97 -3.46 -9.34
C GLN A 94 -6.37 -3.28 -7.93
N ALA A 95 -6.99 -2.51 -7.04
CA ALA A 95 -6.52 -2.34 -5.66
C ALA A 95 -6.49 -3.66 -4.87
N ARG A 96 -7.28 -4.66 -5.29
CA ARG A 96 -7.30 -6.00 -4.69
C ARG A 96 -5.93 -6.68 -4.73
N PHE A 97 -5.08 -6.37 -5.70
CA PHE A 97 -3.71 -6.89 -5.76
C PHE A 97 -2.86 -6.48 -4.54
N LEU A 98 -3.12 -5.29 -3.99
CA LEU A 98 -2.53 -4.85 -2.72
C LEU A 98 -3.27 -5.45 -1.53
N LEU A 99 -4.60 -5.29 -1.46
CA LEU A 99 -5.40 -5.65 -0.28
C LEU A 99 -5.27 -7.12 0.11
N THR A 100 -5.16 -8.03 -0.86
CA THR A 100 -4.98 -9.48 -0.61
C THR A 100 -3.62 -9.85 -0.01
N LYS A 101 -2.68 -8.91 0.06
CA LYS A 101 -1.34 -9.11 0.62
C LYS A 101 -1.16 -8.46 1.99
N LEU A 102 -2.11 -7.63 2.43
CA LEU A 102 -2.01 -6.89 3.67
C LEU A 102 -2.54 -7.70 4.85
N ASN A 103 -1.96 -7.48 6.02
CA ASN A 103 -2.53 -7.95 7.27
C ASN A 103 -3.87 -7.24 7.56
N PRO A 104 -4.97 -7.97 7.79
CA PRO A 104 -6.27 -7.39 8.11
C PRO A 104 -6.34 -7.00 9.60
N SER A 105 -5.51 -6.05 10.04
CA SER A 105 -5.52 -5.58 11.45
C SER A 105 -6.76 -4.77 11.81
N ALA A 106 -7.37 -4.10 10.83
CA ALA A 106 -8.65 -3.41 10.93
C ALA A 106 -9.69 -4.15 10.08
N THR A 107 -10.46 -5.03 10.73
CA THR A 107 -11.62 -5.71 10.13
C THR A 107 -12.91 -4.95 10.45
N TYR A 108 -13.98 -5.18 9.70
CA TYR A 108 -15.29 -4.55 9.92
C TYR A 108 -15.86 -4.79 11.34
N ASN A 109 -15.35 -5.81 12.05
CA ASN A 109 -15.71 -6.17 13.42
C ASN A 109 -14.97 -5.34 14.49
N SER A 110 -13.89 -4.68 14.11
CA SER A 110 -13.19 -3.71 14.96
C SER A 110 -13.76 -2.31 14.68
N ASN A 111 -13.90 -1.46 15.71
CA ASN A 111 -14.28 -0.05 15.54
C ASN A 111 -13.20 0.69 14.72
N ALA A 112 -13.21 0.49 13.40
CA ALA A 112 -12.22 1.04 12.51
C ALA A 112 -12.35 2.57 12.51
N PRO A 113 -11.25 3.31 12.72
CA PRO A 113 -11.29 4.77 12.67
C PRO A 113 -11.74 5.23 11.29
N THR A 114 -12.60 6.24 11.28
CA THR A 114 -13.23 6.82 10.08
C THR A 114 -12.16 7.17 9.04
N GLY A 115 -12.20 6.52 7.87
CA GLY A 115 -11.26 6.79 6.77
C GLY A 115 -10.21 5.71 6.50
N THR A 116 -10.16 4.65 7.30
CA THR A 116 -9.35 3.45 7.00
C THR A 116 -10.10 2.53 6.02
N ASP A 117 -9.37 1.98 5.04
CA ASP A 117 -9.95 0.99 4.13
C ASP A 117 -10.19 -0.30 4.91
N ILE A 118 -11.41 -0.84 4.85
CA ILE A 118 -11.76 -2.06 5.57
C ILE A 118 -11.56 -3.23 4.61
N ILE A 119 -10.70 -4.17 4.95
CA ILE A 119 -10.57 -5.42 4.20
C ILE A 119 -11.70 -6.35 4.62
N TYR A 120 -12.55 -6.71 3.66
CA TYR A 120 -13.58 -7.72 3.83
C TYR A 120 -12.95 -9.12 3.65
N THR A 121 -12.41 -9.67 4.73
CA THR A 121 -11.86 -11.03 4.77
C THR A 121 -12.17 -11.69 6.12
N ASP A 122 -12.30 -13.02 6.10
CA ASP A 122 -12.38 -13.88 7.29
C ASP A 122 -10.98 -14.30 7.78
N ASP A 123 -9.91 -13.81 7.13
CA ASP A 123 -8.54 -14.11 7.52
C ASP A 123 -8.20 -13.57 8.91
N VAL A 124 -7.36 -14.33 9.61
CA VAL A 124 -6.89 -14.01 10.96
C VAL A 124 -5.78 -12.95 10.88
N SER A 125 -5.89 -11.88 11.68
CA SER A 125 -4.84 -10.88 11.76
C SER A 125 -3.57 -11.45 12.42
N LEU A 126 -2.42 -10.87 12.10
CA LEU A 126 -1.13 -11.25 12.68
C LEU A 126 -1.16 -11.21 14.22
N GLN A 127 -1.89 -10.26 14.81
CA GLN A 127 -2.03 -10.17 16.26
C GLN A 127 -2.69 -11.42 16.85
N VAL A 128 -3.82 -11.84 16.28
CA VAL A 128 -4.55 -13.03 16.74
C VAL A 128 -3.70 -14.29 16.53
N PHE A 129 -2.99 -14.38 15.41
CA PHE A 129 -2.04 -15.47 15.17
C PHE A 129 -0.95 -15.53 16.26
N MET A 130 -0.33 -14.40 16.57
CA MET A 130 0.72 -14.32 17.58
C MET A 130 0.19 -14.64 19.00
N ASP A 131 -1.03 -14.24 19.32
CA ASP A 131 -1.64 -14.56 20.62
C ASP A 131 -1.94 -16.06 20.76
N HIS A 132 -2.37 -16.73 19.69
CA HIS A 132 -2.54 -18.19 19.67
C HIS A 132 -1.20 -18.91 19.77
N LEU A 133 -0.20 -18.46 19.02
CA LEU A 133 1.15 -19.02 19.04
C LEU A 133 1.76 -18.95 20.44
N LYS A 134 1.66 -17.79 21.11
CA LYS A 134 2.17 -17.60 22.48
C LYS A 134 1.52 -18.56 23.46
N LYS A 135 0.19 -18.77 23.38
CA LYS A 135 -0.53 -19.69 24.27
C LYS A 135 -0.08 -21.14 24.10
N LEU A 136 0.09 -21.59 22.85
CA LEU A 136 0.53 -22.95 22.55
C LEU A 136 2.00 -23.18 22.93
N ALA A 137 2.87 -22.18 22.74
CA ALA A 137 4.29 -22.30 23.05
C ALA A 137 4.61 -22.43 24.55
N VAL A 138 3.67 -22.04 25.42
CA VAL A 138 3.81 -22.15 26.88
C VAL A 138 2.92 -23.24 27.50
N GLN A 139 2.17 -23.97 26.67
CA GLN A 139 1.45 -25.17 27.08
C GLN A 139 2.40 -26.36 27.02
N ASP A 140 2.96 -26.71 28.18
CA ASP A 140 3.54 -28.04 28.44
C ASP A 140 2.42 -29.05 28.78
#